data_AF-A0A1I5R0J4-F1
#
_entry.id   AF-A0A1I5R0J4-F1
#
_cell.length_a   1.000
_cell.length_b   1.000
_cell.length_c   1.000
_cell.angle_alpha   90.00
_cell.angle_beta   90.00
_cell.angle_gamma   90.00
#
_symmetry.space_group_name_H-M   'P 1'
#
loop_
_entity.id
_entity.type
_entity.pdbx_description
1 polymer ?
#
loop_
_entity_poly.entity_id
_entity_poly.type
_entity_poly.pdbx_seq_one_letter_code
_entity_poly.pdbx_strand_id
1 'polypeptide(L)' 'MILRDLVNATVGFEELSRETAKPSKSLHRMLSASGNLSMDNLAAIFAVIRAKLGVDIQVHAVSAA' A
#
# COMPACT_ATOMS: atom_id res chain seq x y z
N MET A 1 0.62 2.97 10.32
CA MET A 1 -0.64 2.20 10.53
C MET A 1 -1.72 2.60 9.53
N ILE A 2 -1.91 3.91 9.25
CA ILE A 2 -2.89 4.42 8.26
C ILE A 2 -2.95 3.66 6.92
N LEU A 3 -1.81 3.33 6.30
CA LEU A 3 -1.83 2.65 4.99
C LEU A 3 -2.41 1.22 5.07
N ARG A 4 -2.17 0.51 6.17
CA ARG A 4 -2.76 -0.82 6.42
C ARG A 4 -4.28 -0.71 6.56
N ASP A 5 -4.73 0.27 7.33
CA ASP A 5 -6.16 0.48 7.59
C ASP A 5 -6.89 0.89 6.31
N LEU A 6 -6.25 1.74 5.50
CA LEU A 6 -6.74 2.11 4.18
C LEU A 6 -6.86 0.90 3.25
N VAL A 7 -5.85 0.02 3.20
CA VAL A 7 -5.94 -1.22 2.42
C VAL A 7 -7.09 -2.09 2.91
N ASN A 8 -7.22 -2.31 4.22
CA ASN A 8 -8.30 -3.13 4.79
C ASN A 8 -9.70 -2.58 4.50
N ALA A 9 -9.87 -1.25 4.47
CA ALA A 9 -11.17 -0.61 4.24
C ALA A 9 -11.56 -0.52 2.75
N THR A 10 -10.65 -0.79 1.81
CA THR A 10 -10.87 -0.48 0.38
C THR A 10 -10.72 -1.69 -0.52
N VAL A 11 -9.50 -2.18 -0.71
CA VAL A 11 -9.15 -3.28 -1.62
C VAL A 11 -8.99 -4.62 -0.89
N GLY A 12 -8.54 -4.59 0.37
CA GLY A 12 -8.15 -5.78 1.12
C GLY A 12 -6.85 -6.41 0.62
N PHE A 13 -6.24 -7.24 1.46
CA PHE A 13 -4.92 -7.81 1.19
C PHE A 13 -4.91 -8.90 0.11
N GLU A 14 -5.99 -9.66 -0.05
CA GLU A 14 -6.11 -10.70 -1.07
C GLU A 14 -6.20 -10.11 -2.48
N GLU A 15 -6.98 -9.05 -2.66
CA GLU A 15 -7.07 -8.36 -3.95
C GLU A 15 -5.78 -7.59 -4.23
N LEU A 16 -5.25 -6.86 -3.24
CA LEU A 16 -3.96 -6.19 -3.38
C LEU A 16 -2.83 -7.16 -3.75
N SER A 17 -2.87 -8.39 -3.23
CA SER A 17 -1.91 -9.44 -3.57
C SER A 17 -1.94 -9.80 -5.05
N ARG A 18 -3.13 -9.91 -5.64
CA ARG A 18 -3.31 -10.19 -7.07
C ARG A 18 -2.82 -9.04 -7.93
N GLU A 19 -3.23 -7.82 -7.59
CA GLU A 19 -2.90 -6.61 -8.37
C GLU A 19 -1.40 -6.25 -8.32
N THR A 20 -0.73 -6.52 -7.19
CA THR A 20 0.70 -6.21 -7.01
C THR A 20 1.63 -7.39 -7.31
N ALA A 21 1.08 -8.58 -7.61
CA ALA A 21 1.80 -9.84 -7.73
C ALA A 21 2.73 -10.11 -6.51
N LYS A 22 2.30 -9.69 -5.31
CA LYS A 22 3.01 -9.93 -4.05
C LYS A 22 2.18 -10.84 -3.15
N PRO A 23 2.78 -11.77 -2.40
CA PRO A 23 2.01 -12.58 -1.44
C PRO A 23 1.32 -11.73 -0.38
N SER A 24 0.04 -11.99 -0.13
CA SER A 24 -0.78 -11.36 0.91
C SER A 24 -0.07 -11.28 2.28
N LYS A 25 0.54 -12.39 2.74
CA LYS A 25 1.33 -12.44 3.98
C LYS A 25 2.52 -11.46 3.99
N SER A 26 3.17 -11.25 2.84
CA SER A 26 4.26 -10.28 2.71
C SER A 26 3.73 -8.86 2.81
N LEU A 27 2.62 -8.56 2.15
CA LEU A 27 1.96 -7.25 2.22
C LEU A 27 1.54 -6.92 3.66
N HIS A 28 0.94 -7.86 4.39
CA HIS A 28 0.60 -7.69 5.80
C HIS A 28 1.82 -7.32 6.65
N ARG A 29 2.96 -8.00 6.44
CA ARG A 29 4.21 -7.74 7.15
C ARG A 29 4.82 -6.39 6.77
N MET A 30 4.83 -6.05 5.47
CA MET A 30 5.35 -4.79 4.95
C MET A 30 4.55 -3.60 5.46
N LEU A 31 3.22 -3.71 5.55
CA LEU A 31 2.35 -2.66 6.09
C LEU A 31 2.21 -2.69 7.62
N SER A 32 3.11 -3.38 8.33
CA SER A 32 3.16 -3.36 9.80
C SER A 32 3.89 -2.13 10.33
N ALA A 33 3.76 -1.86 11.63
CA ALA A 33 4.44 -0.72 12.27
C ALA A 33 5.98 -0.80 12.15
N SER A 34 6.54 -2.01 12.09
CA SER A 34 7.97 -2.29 11.91
C SER A 34 8.30 -2.81 10.51
N GLY A 35 7.37 -2.71 9.56
CA GLY A 35 7.56 -3.23 8.21
C GLY A 35 8.54 -2.37 7.41
N ASN A 36 9.34 -3.02 6.56
CA ASN A 36 10.19 -2.35 5.58
C ASN A 36 9.52 -2.40 4.20
N LEU A 37 9.14 -1.23 3.69
CA LEU A 37 8.53 -1.05 2.37
C LEU A 37 9.57 -0.46 1.43
N SER A 38 9.87 -1.15 0.32
CA SER A 38 10.61 -0.50 -0.77
C SER A 38 9.71 0.51 -1.48
N MET A 39 10.31 1.53 -2.11
CA MET A 39 9.58 2.54 -2.88
C MET A 39 8.78 1.91 -4.03
N ASP A 40 9.29 0.86 -4.68
CA ASP A 40 8.56 0.15 -5.74
C ASP A 40 7.26 -0.48 -5.22
N ASN A 41 7.31 -1.11 -4.03
CA ASN A 41 6.13 -1.70 -3.42
C ASN A 41 5.14 -0.61 -3.00
N LEU A 42 5.63 0.51 -2.49
CA LEU A 42 4.80 1.64 -2.09
C LEU A 42 4.07 2.24 -3.31
N ALA A 43 4.78 2.47 -4.41
CA ALA A 43 4.22 2.98 -5.66
C ALA A 43 3.15 2.02 -6.23
N ALA A 44 3.42 0.72 -6.24
CA ALA A 44 2.47 -0.30 -6.69
C ALA A 44 1.18 -0.29 -5.84
N ILE A 45 1.31 -0.24 -4.52
CA ILE A 45 0.16 -0.19 -3.61
C ILE A 45 -0.68 1.08 -3.86
N PHE A 46 -0.04 2.24 -4.00
CA PHE A 46 -0.75 3.48 -4.30
C PHE A 46 -1.47 3.46 -5.66
N ALA A 47 -0.86 2.85 -6.67
CA ALA A 47 -1.50 2.71 -7.98
C ALA A 47 -2.80 1.89 -7.88
N VAL A 48 -2.79 0.79 -7.13
CA VAL A 48 -3.99 -0.04 -6.90
C VAL A 48 -5.05 0.71 -6.12
N ILE A 49 -4.67 1.41 -5.05
CA ILE A 49 -5.62 2.19 -4.24
C ILE A 49 -6.25 3.32 -5.05
N ARG A 50 -5.47 4.05 -5.86
CA ARG A 50 -5.98 5.08 -6.79
C ARG A 50 -7.01 4.49 -7.75
N ALA A 51 -6.66 3.39 -8.40
CA ALA A 51 -7.55 2.74 -9.37
C ALA A 51 -8.85 2.26 -8.70
N LYS A 52 -8.76 1.70 -7.49
CA LYS A 52 -9.92 1.16 -6.76
C LYS A 52 -10.86 2.25 -6.26
N LEU A 53 -10.31 3.36 -5.77
CA LEU A 53 -11.09 4.48 -5.20
C LEU A 53 -11.51 5.52 -6.25
N GLY A 54 -10.93 5.49 -7.45
CA GLY A 54 -11.19 6.50 -8.47
C GLY A 54 -10.69 7.90 -8.08
N VAL A 55 -9.65 7.96 -7.24
CA VAL A 55 -9.09 9.22 -6.72
C VAL A 55 -7.70 9.48 -7.26
N ASP A 56 -7.32 10.75 -7.31
CA ASP A 56 -5.93 11.12 -7.51
C ASP A 56 -5.19 11.21 -6.16
N ILE A 57 -3.99 10.65 -6.08
CA ILE A 57 -3.16 10.70 -4.87
C ILE A 57 -1.90 11.50 -5.19
N GLN A 58 -1.68 12.57 -4.43
CA GLN A 58 -0.48 13.40 -4.48
C GLN A 58 0.44 13.03 -3.32
N VAL A 59 1.70 12.71 -3.64
CA VAL A 59 2.71 12.32 -2.64
C VAL A 59 3.74 13.44 -2.53
N HIS A 60 3.95 13.95 -1.32
CA HIS A 60 4.94 14.98 -1.02
C HIS A 60 6.05 14.36 -0.17
N ALA A 61 7.29 14.45 -0.64
CA ALA A 61 8.44 14.08 0.16
C ALA A 61 8.63 15.14 1.27
N VAL A 62 8.84 14.67 2.50
CA VAL A 62 9.23 15.51 3.63
C VAL A 62 10.66 15.18 4.02
N SER A 63 11.45 16.19 4.39
CA SER A 63 12.77 15.96 4.94
C SER A 63 12.65 15.12 6.21
N ALA A 64 13.46 14.07 6.32
CA ALA A 64 13.61 13.35 7.57
C ALA A 64 14.21 14.29 8.63
N ALA A 65 13.66 14.24 9.84
CA ALA A 65 14.16 15.00 10.99
C ALA A 65 15.42 14.38 11.60
#